data_AF-A0A8T4I286-F1
#
_entry.id   AF-A0A8T4I286-F1
#
_cell.length_a   1.000
_cell.length_b   1.000
_cell.length_c   1.000
_cell.angle_alpha   90.00
_cell.angle_beta   90.00
_cell.angle_gamma   90.00
#
_symmetry.space_group_name_H-M   'P 1'
#
loop_
_entity.id
_entity.type
_entity.pdbx_description
1 polymer ?
#
loop_
_entity_poly.entity_id
_entity_poly.type
_entity_poly.pdbx_seq_one_letter_code
_entity_poly.pdbx_strand_id
1 'polypeptide(L)'
;EAERTVAASIMERSELIDELDGLVDPVDFSDPRYAQIWFAVDELRHDIRGPIAPHAVHKRLLKMRAEGRIPGVPFDEGDLS
;
A
#
# COMPACT_ATOMS: atom_id res chain seq x y z
N GLU A 1 9.83 -8.91 -6.79
CA GLU A 1 8.71 -9.85 -7.04
C GLU A 1 7.92 -10.13 -5.77
N ALA A 2 8.57 -10.58 -4.68
CA ALA A 2 7.90 -10.79 -3.38
C ALA A 2 7.15 -9.54 -2.85
N GLU A 3 7.78 -8.36 -2.84
CA GLU A 3 7.14 -7.11 -2.37
C GLU A 3 5.90 -6.73 -3.17
N ARG A 4 5.92 -6.96 -4.49
CA ARG A 4 4.75 -6.78 -5.35
C ARG A 4 3.63 -7.73 -4.96
N THR A 5 3.95 -9.00 -4.70
CA THR A 5 2.97 -9.99 -4.24
C THR A 5 2.37 -9.60 -2.89
N VAL A 6 3.18 -9.10 -1.95
CA VAL A 6 2.69 -8.60 -0.66
C VAL A 6 1.73 -7.43 -0.88
N ALA A 7 2.13 -6.43 -1.66
CA ALA A 7 1.31 -5.28 -1.99
C ALA A 7 -0.03 -5.66 -2.63
N ALA A 8 -0.02 -6.57 -3.62
CA ALA A 8 -1.25 -7.07 -4.23
C ALA A 8 -2.14 -7.85 -3.23
N SER A 9 -1.52 -8.67 -2.37
CA SER A 9 -2.24 -9.47 -1.38
C SER A 9 -2.95 -8.60 -0.34
N ILE A 10 -2.30 -7.57 0.18
CA ILE A 10 -2.91 -6.66 1.16
C ILE A 10 -3.98 -5.76 0.54
N MET A 11 -3.89 -5.45 -0.76
CA MET A 11 -4.97 -4.76 -1.48
C MET A 11 -6.21 -5.65 -1.60
N GLU A 12 -6.04 -6.95 -1.87
CA GLU A 12 -7.15 -7.90 -1.93
C GLU A 12 -7.75 -8.22 -0.56
N ARG A 13 -6.88 -8.32 0.47
CA ARG A 13 -7.24 -8.70 1.84
C ARG A 13 -6.50 -7.83 2.84
N SER A 14 -7.07 -6.66 3.15
CA SER A 14 -6.40 -5.66 3.98
C SER A 14 -6.22 -6.07 5.45
N GLU A 15 -6.93 -7.09 5.92
CA GLU A 15 -6.68 -7.71 7.23
C GLU A 15 -5.35 -8.47 7.29
N LEU A 16 -4.75 -8.85 6.15
CA LEU A 16 -3.44 -9.50 6.10
C LEU A 16 -2.33 -8.63 6.69
N ILE A 17 -2.51 -7.32 6.76
CA ILE A 17 -1.55 -6.43 7.41
C ILE A 17 -1.34 -6.85 8.87
N ASP A 18 -2.40 -7.24 9.59
CA ASP A 18 -2.26 -7.68 10.99
C ASP A 18 -1.61 -9.06 11.11
N GLU A 19 -1.81 -9.93 10.12
CA GLU A 19 -1.18 -11.26 10.07
C GLU A 19 0.32 -11.18 9.74
N LEU A 20 0.70 -10.20 8.91
CA LEU A 20 2.06 -9.98 8.46
C LEU A 20 2.84 -9.05 9.40
N ASP A 21 2.17 -8.32 10.29
CA ASP A 21 2.81 -7.45 11.27
C ASP A 21 3.77 -8.25 12.15
N GLY A 22 5.00 -7.75 12.30
CA GLY A 22 6.10 -8.45 12.97
C GLY A 22 6.80 -9.56 12.16
N LEU A 23 6.25 -9.99 11.01
CA LEU A 23 6.93 -10.87 10.05
C LEU A 23 7.52 -10.09 8.87
N VAL A 24 6.84 -9.03 8.46
CA VAL A 24 7.22 -8.15 7.37
C VAL A 24 7.29 -6.73 7.92
N ASP A 25 8.46 -6.11 7.84
CA ASP A 25 8.60 -4.68 8.06
C ASP A 25 8.63 -3.96 6.69
N PRO A 26 7.63 -3.11 6.37
CA PRO A 26 7.60 -2.37 5.11
C PRO A 26 8.84 -1.49 4.90
N VAL A 27 9.55 -1.09 5.97
CA VAL A 27 10.77 -0.27 5.82
C VAL A 27 11.93 -1.07 5.22
N ASP A 28 11.87 -2.40 5.27
CA ASP A 28 12.89 -3.30 4.70
C ASP A 28 12.65 -3.57 3.20
N PHE A 29 11.59 -3.03 2.60
CA PHE A 29 11.33 -3.18 1.18
C PHE A 29 12.41 -2.49 0.33
N SER A 30 12.91 -3.21 -0.66
CA SER A 30 13.92 -2.77 -1.61
C SER A 30 13.41 -1.63 -2.49
N ASP A 31 12.15 -1.70 -2.93
CA ASP A 31 11.47 -0.58 -3.58
C ASP A 31 10.53 0.12 -2.59
N PRO A 32 10.86 1.35 -2.16
CA PRO A 32 10.08 2.07 -1.16
C PRO A 32 8.63 2.35 -1.61
N ARG A 33 8.33 2.28 -2.91
CA ARG A 33 6.97 2.47 -3.41
C ARG A 33 6.03 1.35 -2.96
N TYR A 34 6.52 0.13 -2.74
CA TYR A 34 5.69 -0.95 -2.17
C TYR A 34 5.38 -0.70 -0.68
N ALA A 35 6.31 -0.09 0.07
CA ALA A 35 6.07 0.30 1.46
C ALA A 35 4.99 1.39 1.54
N GLN A 36 5.00 2.31 0.59
CA GLN A 36 3.95 3.34 0.47
C GLN A 36 2.57 2.73 0.23
N ILE A 37 2.46 1.66 -0.59
CA ILE A 37 1.20 0.92 -0.76
C ILE A 37 0.75 0.33 0.57
N TRP A 38 1.65 -0.29 1.33
CA TRP A 38 1.34 -0.83 2.65
C TRP A 38 0.70 0.22 3.55
N PHE A 39 1.36 1.37 3.73
CA PHE A 39 0.83 2.43 4.58
C PHE A 39 -0.49 3.02 4.06
N ALA A 40 -0.66 3.12 2.73
CA ALA A 40 -1.92 3.57 2.15
C ALA A 40 -3.07 2.58 2.41
N VAL A 41 -2.82 1.27 2.26
CA VAL A 41 -3.79 0.21 2.53
C VAL A 41 -4.14 0.15 4.03
N ASP A 42 -3.14 0.28 4.91
CA ASP A 42 -3.35 0.31 6.36
C ASP A 42 -4.26 1.47 6.81
N GLU A 43 -4.13 2.63 6.19
CA GLU A 43 -5.04 3.74 6.49
C GLU A 43 -6.43 3.52 5.88
N LEU A 44 -6.51 3.02 4.64
CA LEU A 44 -7.77 2.86 3.92
C LEU A 44 -8.66 1.76 4.51
N ARG A 45 -8.09 0.69 5.08
CA ARG A 45 -8.85 -0.43 5.67
C ARG A 45 -9.67 -0.06 6.90
N HIS A 46 -9.41 1.11 7.50
CA HIS A 46 -10.25 1.64 8.56
C HIS A 46 -11.61 2.13 8.03
N ASP A 47 -11.67 2.59 6.78
CA ASP A 47 -12.87 3.14 6.14
C ASP A 47 -13.51 2.18 5.12
N ILE A 48 -12.72 1.30 4.50
CA ILE A 48 -13.15 0.37 3.46
C ILE A 48 -13.14 -1.05 4.00
N ARG A 49 -14.26 -1.77 3.85
CA ARG A 49 -14.36 -3.20 4.18
C ARG A 49 -14.16 -4.03 2.90
N GLY A 50 -13.34 -5.07 2.99
CA GLY A 50 -13.04 -5.97 1.87
C GLY A 50 -11.90 -5.46 0.98
N PRO A 51 -11.85 -5.90 -0.30
CA PRO A 51 -10.79 -5.52 -1.23
C PRO A 51 -10.74 -4.02 -1.48
N ILE A 52 -9.53 -3.47 -1.53
CA ILE A 52 -9.25 -2.06 -1.80
C ILE A 52 -8.82 -1.91 -3.25
N ALA A 53 -9.67 -1.24 -4.03
CA ALA A 53 -9.44 -1.06 -5.46
C ALA A 53 -8.18 -0.20 -5.75
N PRO A 54 -7.46 -0.47 -6.86
CA PRO A 54 -6.25 0.28 -7.25
C PRO A 54 -6.41 1.80 -7.26
N HIS A 55 -7.54 2.30 -7.78
CA HIS A 55 -7.82 3.75 -7.83
C HIS A 55 -7.90 4.39 -6.44
N ALA A 56 -8.38 3.68 -5.42
CA ALA A 56 -8.46 4.18 -4.06
C ALA A 56 -7.06 4.30 -3.43
N VAL A 57 -6.21 3.28 -3.65
CA VAL A 57 -4.80 3.28 -3.24
C VAL A 57 -4.05 4.43 -3.92
N HIS A 58 -4.16 4.55 -5.25
CA HIS A 58 -3.50 5.62 -6.01
C HIS A 58 -3.92 7.01 -5.50
N LYS A 59 -5.22 7.25 -5.30
CA LYS A 59 -5.72 8.52 -4.74
C LYS A 59 -5.15 8.79 -3.35
N ARG A 60 -5.01 7.76 -2.51
CA ARG A 60 -4.42 7.93 -1.18
C ARG A 60 -2.94 8.26 -1.26
N LEU A 61 -2.18 7.57 -2.11
CA LEU A 61 -0.76 7.84 -2.35
C LEU A 61 -0.53 9.28 -2.82
N LEU A 62 -1.34 9.78 -3.76
CA LEU A 62 -1.27 11.18 -4.21
C LEU A 62 -1.52 12.17 -3.06
N LYS A 63 -2.50 11.86 -2.19
CA LYS A 63 -2.77 12.68 -1.00
C LYS A 63 -1.60 12.65 -0.02
N MET A 64 -1.05 11.48 0.30
CA MET A 64 0.12 11.34 1.18
C MET A 64 1.33 12.12 0.64
N ARG A 65 1.54 12.09 -0.67
CA ARG A 65 2.60 12.87 -1.34
C ARG A 65 2.36 14.37 -1.21
N ALA A 66 1.14 14.84 -1.44
CA ALA A 66 0.78 16.25 -1.26
C ALA A 66 0.96 16.72 0.19
N GLU A 67 0.76 15.82 1.16
CA GLU A 67 1.01 16.03 2.59
C GLU A 67 2.50 15.93 2.98
N GLY A 68 3.40 15.58 2.04
CA GLY A 68 4.83 15.38 2.31
C GLY A 68 5.16 14.14 3.12
N ARG A 69 4.22 13.20 3.26
CA ARG A 69 4.37 11.97 4.08
C ARG A 69 5.12 10.84 3.38
N ILE A 70 5.18 10.87 2.06
CA ILE A 70 5.93 9.91 1.26
C ILE A 70 6.88 10.64 0.30
N PRO A 71 8.10 10.13 0.08
CA PRO A 71 9.03 10.70 -0.87
C PRO A 71 8.73 10.27 -2.31
N GLY A 72 9.21 11.06 -3.27
CA GLY A 72 9.25 10.67 -4.67
C GLY A 72 7.90 10.69 -5.40
N VAL A 73 7.84 9.90 -6.48
CA VAL A 73 6.62 9.68 -7.27
C VAL A 73 6.12 8.27 -6.96
N PRO A 74 4.90 8.10 -6.43
CA PRO A 74 4.33 6.79 -6.17
C PRO A 74 4.00 6.07 -7.48
N PHE A 75 3.64 4.79 -7.39
CA PHE A 75 3.03 4.06 -8.50
C PHE A 75 1.79 4.79 -9.03
N ASP A 76 1.61 4.72 -10.35
CA ASP A 76 0.35 5.15 -10.96
C ASP A 76 -0.73 4.06 -10.79
N GLU A 77 -1.96 4.35 -11.19
CA GLU A 77 -3.05 3.37 -11.06
C GLU A 77 -2.85 2.11 -11.93
N GLY A 78 -2.19 2.24 -13.07
CA GLY A 78 -1.92 1.12 -13.98
C GLY A 78 -0.88 0.16 -13.41
N ASP A 79 0.10 0.67 -12.67
CA ASP A 79 1.11 -0.11 -11.96
C ASP A 79 0.54 -0.92 -10.78
N LEU A 80 -0.62 -0.51 -10.25
CA LEU A 80 -1.31 -1.12 -9.12
C LEU A 80 -2.31 -2.23 -9.52
N SER A 81 -2.47 -2.47 -10.82
CA SER A 81 -3.42 -3.44 -11.39
C SER A 81 -2.79 -4.81 -11.70
#